data_AF-A0A7Y2HX12-F1
#
_entry.id   AF-A0A7Y2HX12-F1
#
_cell.length_a   1.000
_cell.length_b   1.000
_cell.length_c   1.000
_cell.angle_alpha   90.00
_cell.angle_beta   90.00
_cell.angle_gamma   90.00
#
_symmetry.space_group_name_H-M   'P 1'
#
loop_
_entity.id
_entity.type
_entity.pdbx_description
1 polymer ?
#
loop_
_entity_poly.entity_id
_entity_poly.type
_entity_poly.pdbx_seq_one_letter_code
_entity_poly.pdbx_strand_id
1 'polypeptide(L)'
;MRLFAIALIASMLVAATPAVGGDEGGFNGITPWIELGSAELGAGEELVVSPFVGVNPALVVGFEVRFDYSEPISDSSWASDAQLRLTAPSGLQYIIGGFTTLPDADEAWSFDGPESDEAGHYGDSGDDIFLPYLDLPESDGNYSVLFRNDWFGDLNANRYDNLGVRFYLILRGACCFRDGTCEELTFEECKSRGGVYQGNNVVCTPTRCAPVTGACCFADGSCDVLTDDDCVAAAGTYQGDEVACTPALCAAPKGACCFPDGACGVMEEGECVTLGGLYEGDGTICVPDLCRPPASACCYPDGTCVIVTQAECLASGGIYQGFGIPCELDPCPRAKGACCFPFGTCGVMNEMSCESMGGVYQGDDSVCGPGLCPRPAGACCFPDGACVSMTQTDCVRDGGTFQGFGVDCTPVLCPVPKEACCFPDGACAVMVTTACELFGGTPAGLGTICTGLCERLDGACCFGDGTCEELSDFACVMRGGDFLGHGVTCEGDPCPTAIGACCLPDESCRVIENDDCIEMGGAYRGDGTMCAGPCTPPLAGDMDGDGLVGFSDMLMVLAKWGACEHCREDVDGDGTVGFIDLLTVMGNWS
;
A
#
# COMPACT_ATOMS: atom_id res chain seq x y z
N MET A 1 72.01 -48.54 -22.33
CA MET A 1 71.93 -47.24 -21.63
C MET A 1 72.17 -46.11 -22.62
N ARG A 2 71.25 -45.93 -23.55
CA ARG A 2 71.14 -44.69 -24.34
C ARG A 2 69.94 -43.96 -23.75
N LEU A 3 70.17 -43.06 -22.79
CA LEU A 3 69.16 -42.06 -22.42
C LEU A 3 69.00 -41.13 -23.63
N PHE A 4 68.07 -41.45 -24.53
CA PHE A 4 67.64 -40.56 -25.61
C PHE A 4 66.16 -40.25 -25.39
N ALA A 5 65.88 -39.35 -24.46
CA ALA A 5 64.74 -38.45 -24.50
C ALA A 5 65.03 -37.31 -23.52
N ILE A 6 65.59 -36.23 -24.06
CA ILE A 6 65.55 -34.92 -23.43
C ILE A 6 64.08 -34.50 -23.49
N ALA A 7 63.31 -34.80 -22.43
CA ALA A 7 62.15 -33.97 -22.14
C ALA A 7 62.73 -32.66 -21.59
N LEU A 8 62.52 -31.59 -22.36
CA LEU A 8 63.00 -30.25 -22.05
C LEU A 8 62.81 -29.92 -20.56
N ILE A 9 63.78 -29.22 -20.00
CA ILE A 9 63.59 -28.37 -18.81
C ILE A 9 62.54 -27.33 -19.21
N ALA A 10 61.28 -27.69 -19.13
CA ALA A 10 60.18 -26.76 -19.10
C ALA A 10 60.13 -26.26 -17.66
N SER A 11 60.93 -25.25 -17.35
CA SER A 11 60.65 -24.35 -16.22
C SER A 11 59.35 -23.61 -16.56
N MET A 12 58.22 -24.31 -16.49
CA MET A 12 56.90 -23.73 -16.62
C MET A 12 56.44 -23.41 -15.20
N LEU A 13 56.29 -22.12 -14.90
CA LEU A 13 55.34 -21.71 -13.87
C LEU A 13 53.98 -22.24 -14.34
N VAL A 14 53.52 -23.32 -13.73
CA VAL A 14 52.22 -23.89 -14.07
C VAL A 14 51.17 -23.04 -13.39
N ALA A 15 50.57 -22.12 -14.15
CA ALA A 15 49.36 -21.45 -13.73
C ALA A 15 48.23 -22.48 -13.74
N ALA A 16 47.84 -22.96 -12.56
CA ALA A 16 46.65 -23.77 -12.41
C ALA A 16 45.44 -22.97 -12.91
N THR A 17 44.64 -23.55 -13.80
CA THR A 17 43.35 -22.93 -14.16
C THR A 17 42.30 -23.35 -13.14
N PRO A 18 41.37 -22.45 -12.75
CA PRO A 18 40.25 -22.85 -11.92
C PRO A 18 39.42 -23.91 -12.68
N ALA A 19 39.12 -25.03 -12.03
CA ALA A 19 38.31 -26.08 -12.64
C ALA A 19 36.91 -25.51 -12.96
N VAL A 20 36.50 -25.55 -14.24
CA VAL A 20 35.16 -25.14 -14.67
C VAL A 20 34.26 -26.37 -14.66
N GLY A 21 33.63 -26.62 -13.50
CA GLY A 21 32.53 -27.58 -13.35
C GLY A 21 32.93 -28.99 -12.91
N GLY A 22 32.31 -29.47 -11.83
CA GLY A 22 32.34 -30.87 -11.39
C GLY A 22 32.24 -31.02 -9.87
N ASP A 23 31.03 -31.34 -9.38
CA ASP A 23 30.64 -31.48 -7.97
C ASP A 23 31.20 -32.73 -7.24
N GLU A 24 32.37 -33.25 -7.58
CA GLU A 24 32.91 -34.44 -6.90
C GLU A 24 34.40 -34.26 -6.49
N GLY A 25 34.60 -33.75 -5.28
CA GLY A 25 35.82 -34.05 -4.49
C GLY A 25 36.72 -32.91 -4.00
N GLY A 26 36.24 -31.66 -3.89
CA GLY A 26 36.92 -30.64 -3.06
C GLY A 26 38.21 -30.01 -3.63
N PHE A 27 38.50 -30.19 -4.92
CA PHE A 27 39.66 -29.59 -5.60
C PHE A 27 39.30 -28.29 -6.33
N ASN A 28 40.20 -27.30 -6.31
CA ASN A 28 39.97 -25.95 -6.86
C ASN A 28 41.02 -25.49 -7.89
N GLY A 29 41.93 -26.37 -8.33
CA GLY A 29 42.85 -26.12 -9.44
C GLY A 29 43.24 -27.39 -10.19
N ILE A 30 43.44 -27.28 -11.50
CA ILE A 30 43.99 -28.34 -12.36
C ILE A 30 45.12 -27.74 -13.19
N THR A 31 46.22 -28.47 -13.36
CA THR A 31 47.29 -28.03 -14.26
C THR A 31 46.90 -28.28 -15.72
N PRO A 32 47.34 -27.43 -16.66
CA PRO A 32 47.37 -27.81 -18.08
C PRO A 32 48.10 -29.15 -18.30
N TRP A 33 47.78 -29.83 -19.40
CA TRP A 33 48.54 -31.01 -19.84
C TRP A 33 49.99 -30.64 -20.11
N ILE A 34 50.90 -31.38 -19.48
CA ILE A 34 52.33 -31.30 -19.70
C ILE A 34 52.67 -32.36 -20.72
N GLU A 35 52.81 -31.93 -21.98
CA GLU A 35 53.14 -32.82 -23.10
C GLU A 35 54.63 -33.22 -23.01
N LEU A 36 54.87 -34.51 -22.80
CA LEU A 36 56.19 -35.15 -22.73
C LEU A 36 56.68 -35.62 -24.11
N GLY A 37 55.78 -35.68 -25.10
CA GLY A 37 56.09 -36.04 -26.48
C GLY A 37 55.98 -37.53 -26.75
N SER A 38 56.80 -38.06 -27.66
CA SER A 38 56.85 -39.47 -28.01
C SER A 38 58.17 -40.14 -27.58
N ALA A 39 58.09 -41.39 -27.14
CA ALA A 39 59.22 -42.18 -26.68
C ALA A 39 59.14 -43.62 -27.18
N GLU A 40 60.28 -44.15 -27.63
CA GLU A 40 60.45 -45.58 -27.91
C GLU A 40 61.22 -46.21 -26.74
N LEU A 41 60.61 -47.19 -26.06
CA LEU A 41 61.19 -47.84 -24.89
C LEU A 41 61.35 -49.33 -25.12
N GLY A 42 62.59 -49.81 -25.08
CA GLY A 42 62.89 -51.24 -25.06
C GLY A 42 62.56 -51.90 -23.72
N ALA A 43 62.59 -53.24 -23.72
CA ALA A 43 62.47 -54.06 -22.52
C ALA A 43 63.43 -53.62 -21.40
N GLY A 44 62.87 -53.25 -20.24
CA GLY A 44 63.62 -52.80 -19.06
C GLY A 44 64.19 -51.37 -19.15
N GLU A 45 63.85 -50.60 -20.19
CA GLU A 45 64.22 -49.18 -20.30
C GLU A 45 63.25 -48.27 -19.53
N GLU A 46 63.79 -47.14 -19.07
CA GLU A 46 63.11 -46.19 -18.19
C GLU A 46 63.10 -44.79 -18.83
N LEU A 47 61.92 -44.16 -18.82
CA LEU A 47 61.74 -42.75 -19.11
C LEU A 47 61.55 -42.00 -17.79
N VAL A 48 62.56 -41.23 -17.40
CA VAL A 48 62.49 -40.38 -16.21
C VAL A 48 62.13 -38.96 -16.60
N VAL A 49 61.04 -38.45 -16.04
CA VAL A 49 60.65 -37.04 -16.13
C VAL A 49 61.07 -36.35 -14.84
N SER A 50 62.06 -35.46 -14.89
CA SER A 50 62.66 -34.83 -13.70
C SER A 50 63.28 -33.45 -13.98
N PRO A 51 63.27 -32.52 -13.01
CA PRO A 51 62.30 -32.31 -11.92
C PRO A 51 61.22 -31.27 -12.28
N PHE A 52 59.98 -31.50 -11.83
CA PHE A 52 58.88 -30.53 -11.95
C PHE A 52 58.99 -29.46 -10.85
N VAL A 53 58.75 -28.17 -11.18
CA VAL A 53 58.88 -27.04 -10.23
C VAL A 53 57.61 -26.93 -9.37
N GLY A 54 57.80 -26.87 -8.05
CA GLY A 54 56.71 -26.81 -7.06
C GLY A 54 55.69 -25.70 -7.29
N VAL A 55 54.41 -26.06 -7.17
CA VAL A 55 53.27 -25.13 -7.09
C VAL A 55 53.09 -24.75 -5.63
N ASN A 56 53.93 -23.87 -5.08
CA ASN A 56 53.71 -23.36 -3.72
C ASN A 56 52.77 -22.14 -3.77
N PRO A 57 51.70 -22.06 -2.94
CA PRO A 57 51.28 -22.96 -1.87
C PRO A 57 50.05 -23.79 -2.29
N ALA A 58 50.20 -24.71 -3.24
CA ALA A 58 49.16 -25.61 -3.68
C ALA A 58 49.52 -27.06 -3.33
N LEU A 59 48.56 -27.80 -2.78
CA LEU A 59 48.73 -29.22 -2.47
C LEU A 59 48.39 -30.06 -3.71
N VAL A 60 49.31 -30.92 -4.15
CA VAL A 60 49.03 -31.93 -5.18
C VAL A 60 48.28 -33.09 -4.54
N VAL A 61 47.10 -33.41 -5.06
CA VAL A 61 46.15 -34.38 -4.47
C VAL A 61 45.77 -35.50 -5.44
N GLY A 62 46.29 -35.42 -6.67
CA GLY A 62 46.09 -36.42 -7.70
C GLY A 62 46.76 -36.00 -9.00
N PHE A 63 46.81 -36.92 -9.96
CA PHE A 63 47.36 -36.67 -11.29
C PHE A 63 46.77 -37.65 -12.31
N GLU A 64 46.91 -37.33 -13.58
CA GLU A 64 46.40 -38.09 -14.72
C GLU A 64 47.46 -38.18 -15.79
N VAL A 65 47.48 -39.31 -16.52
CA VAL A 65 48.43 -39.58 -17.59
C VAL A 65 47.67 -39.94 -18.86
N ARG A 66 48.10 -39.38 -19.98
CA ARG A 66 47.65 -39.73 -21.33
C ARG A 66 48.80 -40.28 -22.14
N PHE A 67 48.56 -41.28 -22.97
CA PHE A 67 49.46 -41.68 -24.05
C PHE A 67 48.68 -42.39 -25.17
N ASP A 68 49.15 -42.22 -26.39
CA ASP A 68 48.70 -42.97 -27.57
C ASP A 68 49.73 -44.05 -27.93
N TYR A 69 49.28 -45.16 -28.50
CA TYR A 69 50.15 -46.25 -28.93
C TYR A 69 50.10 -46.40 -30.46
N SER A 70 51.25 -46.51 -31.14
CA SER A 70 51.26 -46.66 -32.61
C SER A 70 52.28 -47.69 -33.12
N GLU A 71 51.78 -48.91 -33.45
CA GLU A 71 52.22 -49.89 -34.49
C GLU A 71 51.79 -51.34 -34.11
N PRO A 72 51.57 -52.26 -35.09
CA PRO A 72 50.60 -53.36 -34.94
C PRO A 72 51.25 -54.74 -34.77
N ILE A 73 50.95 -55.48 -33.69
CA ILE A 73 51.23 -56.93 -33.66
C ILE A 73 50.05 -57.67 -33.00
N SER A 74 49.60 -58.71 -33.68
CA SER A 74 48.31 -59.38 -33.57
C SER A 74 48.04 -60.20 -32.29
N ASP A 75 48.44 -59.74 -31.11
CA ASP A 75 48.21 -60.51 -29.86
C ASP A 75 48.04 -59.61 -28.62
N SER A 76 46.95 -58.84 -28.57
CA SER A 76 46.08 -58.52 -27.41
C SER A 76 46.52 -58.44 -25.92
N SER A 77 47.78 -58.63 -25.50
CA SER A 77 48.10 -58.94 -24.09
C SER A 77 49.20 -58.13 -23.41
N TRP A 78 49.62 -56.97 -23.94
CA TRP A 78 50.90 -56.33 -23.54
C TRP A 78 50.81 -54.93 -22.92
N ALA A 79 49.62 -54.38 -22.67
CA ALA A 79 49.49 -53.12 -21.94
C ALA A 79 49.68 -53.28 -20.40
N SER A 80 49.70 -54.51 -19.90
CA SER A 80 49.77 -54.85 -18.47
C SER A 80 51.17 -54.77 -17.85
N ASP A 81 52.23 -54.58 -18.66
CA ASP A 81 53.63 -54.64 -18.21
C ASP A 81 54.31 -53.25 -18.10
N ALA A 82 53.52 -52.16 -18.06
CA ALA A 82 54.04 -50.83 -17.81
C ALA A 82 53.95 -50.47 -16.31
N GLN A 83 55.06 -49.98 -15.75
CA GLN A 83 55.11 -49.51 -14.37
C GLN A 83 55.31 -48.00 -14.34
N LEU A 84 54.45 -47.32 -13.58
CA LEU A 84 54.59 -45.91 -13.27
C LEU A 84 55.09 -45.74 -11.83
N ARG A 85 56.12 -44.94 -11.62
CA ARG A 85 56.54 -44.51 -10.28
C ARG A 85 56.53 -43.00 -10.14
N LEU A 86 55.98 -42.54 -9.03
CA LEU A 86 56.08 -41.17 -8.59
C LEU A 86 57.04 -41.11 -7.42
N THR A 87 58.02 -40.21 -7.47
CA THR A 87 58.87 -39.93 -6.32
C THR A 87 58.49 -38.56 -5.75
N ALA A 88 58.07 -38.56 -4.48
CA ALA A 88 57.80 -37.36 -3.72
C ALA A 88 59.10 -36.63 -3.35
N PRO A 89 59.03 -35.34 -2.95
CA PRO A 89 60.21 -34.56 -2.57
C PRO A 89 61.00 -35.13 -1.39
N SER A 90 60.34 -35.82 -0.46
CA SER A 90 60.95 -36.60 0.62
C SER A 90 61.76 -37.82 0.15
N GLY A 91 61.61 -38.23 -1.12
CA GLY A 91 62.17 -39.45 -1.68
C GLY A 91 61.25 -40.68 -1.56
N LEU A 92 60.06 -40.53 -0.96
CA LEU A 92 59.05 -41.60 -0.93
C LEU A 92 58.58 -41.94 -2.35
N GLN A 93 58.49 -43.23 -2.67
CA GLN A 93 58.06 -43.71 -3.98
C GLN A 93 56.67 -44.33 -3.92
N TYR A 94 55.80 -43.92 -4.84
CA TYR A 94 54.48 -44.50 -5.07
C TYR A 94 54.51 -45.20 -6.42
N ILE A 95 54.13 -46.47 -6.47
CA ILE A 95 54.16 -47.31 -7.67
C ILE A 95 52.72 -47.58 -8.09
N ILE A 96 52.39 -47.35 -9.36
CA ILE A 96 51.05 -47.54 -9.92
C ILE A 96 51.19 -48.41 -11.18
N GLY A 97 50.59 -49.61 -11.15
CA GLY A 97 50.67 -50.62 -12.22
C GLY A 97 51.97 -51.44 -12.25
N GLY A 98 51.85 -52.72 -12.63
CA GLY A 98 52.93 -53.67 -12.86
C GLY A 98 52.87 -54.95 -12.00
N PHE A 99 53.19 -56.11 -12.59
CA PHE A 99 53.34 -57.37 -11.85
C PHE A 99 54.70 -57.42 -11.14
N THR A 100 54.72 -57.33 -9.82
CA THR A 100 55.90 -57.76 -9.07
C THR A 100 55.91 -59.29 -9.02
N THR A 101 56.79 -59.94 -9.77
CA THR A 101 57.10 -61.36 -9.50
C THR A 101 58.03 -61.46 -8.29
N LEU A 102 57.50 -61.12 -7.12
CA LEU A 102 58.06 -61.52 -5.83
C LEU A 102 57.15 -62.58 -5.21
N PRO A 103 57.67 -63.63 -4.56
CA PRO A 103 56.87 -64.78 -4.14
C PRO A 103 55.83 -64.50 -3.03
N ASP A 104 55.84 -63.31 -2.40
CA ASP A 104 55.09 -63.07 -1.15
C ASP A 104 54.53 -61.62 -1.02
N ALA A 105 54.02 -61.03 -2.10
CA ALA A 105 53.22 -59.79 -1.99
C ALA A 105 51.88 -59.98 -2.70
N ASP A 106 50.88 -60.40 -1.93
CA ASP A 106 49.47 -60.30 -2.31
C ASP A 106 49.11 -58.80 -2.45
N GLU A 107 48.44 -58.49 -3.57
CA GLU A 107 47.89 -57.19 -4.00
C GLU A 107 48.82 -56.23 -4.76
N ALA A 108 49.36 -56.70 -5.90
CA ALA A 108 49.65 -55.81 -7.02
C ALA A 108 48.32 -55.44 -7.71
N TRP A 109 48.01 -54.14 -7.81
CA TRP A 109 46.77 -53.67 -8.45
C TRP A 109 46.90 -53.81 -9.97
N SER A 110 46.27 -54.85 -10.53
CA SER A 110 46.03 -54.95 -11.98
C SER A 110 44.85 -54.07 -12.33
N PHE A 111 45.01 -53.17 -13.30
CA PHE A 111 43.91 -52.35 -13.82
C PHE A 111 43.07 -53.17 -14.81
N ASP A 112 42.08 -53.89 -14.30
CA ASP A 112 40.97 -54.35 -15.14
C ASP A 112 39.88 -53.27 -15.05
N GLY A 113 39.92 -52.30 -15.97
CA GLY A 113 38.84 -51.32 -16.10
C GLY A 113 37.51 -52.02 -16.44
N PRO A 114 36.35 -51.37 -16.24
CA PRO A 114 35.04 -51.99 -16.45
C PRO A 114 34.74 -52.45 -17.90
N GLU A 115 35.65 -52.22 -18.85
CA GLU A 115 35.55 -52.67 -20.25
C GLU A 115 36.64 -53.68 -20.67
N SER A 116 37.45 -54.24 -19.76
CA SER A 116 38.38 -55.32 -20.11
C SER A 116 37.63 -56.66 -20.20
N ASP A 117 37.56 -57.26 -21.38
CA ASP A 117 37.32 -58.71 -21.46
C ASP A 117 38.57 -59.46 -20.98
N GLU A 118 38.41 -60.74 -20.57
CA GLU A 118 39.41 -61.56 -19.84
C GLU A 118 40.76 -61.82 -20.59
N ALA A 119 41.09 -61.01 -21.60
CA ALA A 119 42.40 -60.92 -22.21
C ALA A 119 42.71 -59.47 -22.65
N GLY A 120 42.98 -58.58 -21.68
CA GLY A 120 43.94 -57.47 -21.82
C GLY A 120 43.81 -56.51 -23.02
N HIS A 121 42.63 -56.34 -23.60
CA HIS A 121 42.41 -55.41 -24.71
C HIS A 121 42.11 -53.99 -24.20
N TYR A 122 43.01 -53.05 -24.45
CA TYR A 122 42.69 -51.61 -24.38
C TYR A 122 42.21 -51.14 -25.75
N GLY A 123 41.04 -50.51 -25.79
CA GLY A 123 40.39 -50.02 -26.99
C GLY A 123 41.25 -49.00 -27.74
N ASP A 124 41.37 -49.22 -29.04
CA ASP A 124 42.07 -48.38 -30.01
C ASP A 124 41.29 -47.08 -30.26
N SER A 125 41.29 -46.15 -29.30
CA SER A 125 40.91 -44.74 -29.50
C SER A 125 41.13 -43.86 -28.26
N GLY A 126 42.34 -43.37 -28.01
CA GLY A 126 42.59 -42.09 -27.33
C GLY A 126 41.90 -41.80 -25.98
N ASP A 127 41.57 -42.82 -25.19
CA ASP A 127 40.90 -42.65 -23.90
C ASP A 127 41.93 -42.47 -22.77
N ASP A 128 41.81 -41.34 -22.05
CA ASP A 128 42.69 -40.96 -20.93
C ASP A 128 42.57 -41.97 -19.76
N ILE A 129 43.70 -42.43 -19.22
CA ILE A 129 43.70 -43.36 -18.07
C ILE A 129 43.49 -42.55 -16.78
N PHE A 130 42.27 -42.63 -16.24
CA PHE A 130 41.92 -41.98 -14.98
C PHE A 130 42.33 -42.85 -13.78
N LEU A 131 43.34 -42.41 -13.02
CA LEU A 131 43.76 -43.07 -11.79
C LEU A 131 42.93 -42.55 -10.61
N PRO A 132 42.33 -43.42 -9.76
CA PRO A 132 41.59 -42.96 -8.60
C PRO A 132 42.53 -42.31 -7.56
N TYR A 133 41.96 -41.36 -6.83
CA TYR A 133 42.55 -40.49 -5.81
C TYR A 133 43.68 -41.14 -5.02
N LEU A 134 44.89 -40.60 -5.15
CA LEU A 134 46.00 -40.88 -4.26
C LEU A 134 46.27 -39.62 -3.44
N ASP A 135 45.86 -39.61 -2.17
CA ASP A 135 46.19 -38.53 -1.23
C ASP A 135 47.72 -38.52 -1.02
N LEU A 136 48.41 -37.64 -1.74
CA LEU A 136 49.84 -37.44 -1.58
C LEU A 136 50.05 -36.55 -0.34
N PRO A 137 50.77 -37.04 0.69
CA PRO A 137 50.78 -36.42 2.02
C PRO A 137 51.63 -35.15 2.13
N GLU A 138 52.31 -34.69 1.07
CA GLU A 138 53.35 -33.66 1.16
C GLU A 138 53.10 -32.46 0.22
N SER A 139 53.14 -31.26 0.79
CA SER A 139 52.78 -30.00 0.13
C SER A 139 53.90 -29.32 -0.64
N ASP A 140 55.17 -29.74 -0.51
CA ASP A 140 56.29 -28.95 -0.99
C ASP A 140 57.42 -29.77 -1.64
N GLY A 141 57.72 -29.42 -2.89
CA GLY A 141 58.94 -29.81 -3.58
C GLY A 141 58.72 -30.40 -4.97
N ASN A 142 59.81 -30.90 -5.56
CA ASN A 142 59.79 -31.39 -6.93
C ASN A 142 59.39 -32.88 -6.97
N TYR A 143 58.26 -33.17 -7.60
CA TYR A 143 57.89 -34.53 -7.94
C TYR A 143 58.62 -34.99 -9.21
N SER A 144 59.00 -36.26 -9.25
CA SER A 144 59.45 -36.91 -10.49
C SER A 144 58.53 -38.07 -10.86
N VAL A 145 58.32 -38.23 -12.16
CA VAL A 145 57.50 -39.29 -12.72
C VAL A 145 58.40 -40.18 -13.56
N LEU A 146 58.39 -41.47 -13.27
CA LEU A 146 59.17 -42.50 -13.95
C LEU A 146 58.21 -43.46 -14.64
N PHE A 147 58.35 -43.58 -15.95
CA PHE A 147 57.68 -44.61 -16.73
C PHE A 147 58.68 -45.70 -17.07
N ARG A 148 58.34 -46.95 -16.80
CA ARG A 148 59.21 -48.11 -17.07
C ARG A 148 58.45 -49.16 -17.84
N ASN A 149 59.09 -49.70 -18.88
CA ASN A 149 58.59 -50.86 -19.62
C ASN A 149 59.20 -52.13 -18.99
N ASP A 150 58.40 -52.94 -18.30
CA ASP A 150 58.84 -54.12 -17.56
C ASP A 150 58.74 -55.43 -18.37
N TRP A 151 58.49 -55.37 -19.67
CA TRP A 151 58.44 -56.55 -20.54
C TRP A 151 59.82 -57.21 -20.71
N PHE A 152 59.87 -58.56 -20.73
CA PHE A 152 61.11 -59.37 -20.82
C PHE A 152 61.22 -60.23 -22.11
N GLY A 153 60.57 -59.83 -23.21
CA GLY A 153 60.61 -60.52 -24.52
C GLY A 153 61.53 -59.87 -25.58
N ASP A 154 61.88 -60.61 -26.65
CA ASP A 154 62.92 -60.24 -27.62
C ASP A 154 62.64 -58.97 -28.46
N LEU A 155 63.54 -57.99 -28.29
CA LEU A 155 64.09 -56.98 -29.22
C LEU A 155 63.21 -55.93 -29.94
N ASN A 156 61.89 -55.90 -29.80
CA ASN A 156 61.11 -54.77 -30.36
C ASN A 156 60.76 -53.74 -29.28
N ALA A 157 61.16 -52.48 -29.50
CA ALA A 157 60.83 -51.36 -28.63
C ALA A 157 59.36 -50.97 -28.79
N ASN A 158 58.69 -50.63 -27.68
CA ASN A 158 57.32 -50.10 -27.70
C ASN A 158 57.36 -48.60 -27.97
N ARG A 159 56.51 -48.13 -28.89
CA ARG A 159 56.41 -46.71 -29.26
C ARG A 159 55.19 -46.07 -28.61
N TYR A 160 55.44 -45.14 -27.70
CA TYR A 160 54.44 -44.31 -27.03
C TYR A 160 54.45 -42.93 -27.69
N ASP A 161 53.31 -42.48 -28.20
CA ASP A 161 53.11 -41.14 -28.75
C ASP A 161 52.22 -40.30 -27.81
N ASN A 162 52.28 -38.97 -27.94
CA ASN A 162 51.41 -38.02 -27.21
C ASN A 162 51.34 -38.25 -25.69
N LEU A 163 52.47 -38.66 -25.09
CA LEU A 163 52.58 -38.85 -23.66
C LEU A 163 52.39 -37.50 -22.96
N GLY A 164 51.46 -37.41 -22.02
CA GLY A 164 51.16 -36.21 -21.27
C GLY A 164 50.80 -36.51 -19.82
N VAL A 165 51.08 -35.57 -18.91
CA VAL A 165 50.70 -35.65 -17.50
C VAL A 165 50.03 -34.35 -17.04
N ARG A 166 48.99 -34.42 -16.22
CA ARG A 166 48.42 -33.26 -15.50
C ARG A 166 48.14 -33.57 -14.04
N PHE A 167 48.07 -32.55 -13.19
CA PHE A 167 47.91 -32.66 -11.74
C PHE A 167 46.64 -31.94 -11.26
N TYR A 168 46.05 -32.49 -10.20
CA TYR A 168 44.94 -31.90 -9.46
C TYR A 168 45.48 -31.25 -8.19
N LEU A 169 45.00 -30.03 -7.92
CA LEU A 169 45.54 -29.15 -6.88
C LEU A 169 44.45 -28.64 -5.93
N ILE A 170 44.81 -28.52 -4.65
CA ILE A 170 44.14 -27.65 -3.69
C ILE A 170 44.96 -26.36 -3.56
N LEU A 171 44.45 -25.26 -4.11
CA LEU A 171 45.02 -23.92 -4.06
C LEU A 171 44.80 -23.29 -2.68
N ARG A 172 45.90 -22.82 -2.07
CA ARG A 172 45.89 -21.97 -0.87
C ARG A 172 46.34 -20.56 -1.20
N GLY A 173 46.15 -19.66 -0.25
CA GLY A 173 46.52 -18.26 -0.35
C GLY A 173 46.61 -17.59 1.00
N ALA A 174 47.24 -16.43 1.03
CA ALA A 174 47.45 -15.64 2.23
C ALA A 174 46.10 -15.26 2.84
N CYS A 175 45.89 -15.70 4.06
CA CYS A 175 44.77 -15.35 4.90
C CYS A 175 45.25 -14.35 5.95
N CYS A 176 44.81 -13.10 5.84
CA CYS A 176 45.18 -12.05 6.80
C CYS A 176 44.18 -12.00 7.95
N PHE A 177 44.67 -12.11 9.17
CA PHE A 177 43.87 -11.92 10.38
C PHE A 177 44.02 -10.49 10.93
N ARG A 178 43.07 -10.08 11.76
CA ARG A 178 42.98 -8.69 12.29
C ARG A 178 44.19 -8.30 13.15
N ASP A 179 44.83 -9.27 13.79
CA ASP A 179 46.04 -9.10 14.60
C ASP A 179 47.33 -8.96 13.75
N GLY A 180 47.20 -8.98 12.43
CA GLY A 180 48.31 -8.91 11.48
C GLY A 180 49.01 -10.25 11.25
N THR A 181 48.50 -11.35 11.83
CA THR A 181 49.01 -12.69 11.51
C THR A 181 48.57 -13.09 10.09
N CYS A 182 49.43 -13.85 9.41
CA CYS A 182 49.17 -14.36 8.08
C CYS A 182 49.41 -15.87 8.06
N GLU A 183 48.43 -16.61 7.57
CA GLU A 183 48.57 -18.04 7.31
C GLU A 183 48.12 -18.39 5.88
N GLU A 184 48.75 -19.39 5.27
CA GLU A 184 48.39 -19.86 3.93
C GLU A 184 47.34 -20.96 4.03
N LEU A 185 46.08 -20.56 3.84
CA LEU A 185 44.89 -21.39 4.01
C LEU A 185 44.13 -21.53 2.70
N THR A 186 43.23 -22.51 2.60
CA THR A 186 42.22 -22.49 1.53
C THR A 186 41.22 -21.36 1.76
N PHE A 187 40.50 -20.97 0.71
CA PHE A 187 39.44 -19.95 0.81
C PHE A 187 38.42 -20.27 1.92
N GLU A 188 37.96 -21.53 2.00
CA GLU A 188 36.98 -21.96 3.00
C GLU A 188 37.56 -21.95 4.42
N GLU A 189 38.79 -22.44 4.60
CA GLU A 189 39.48 -22.39 5.90
C GLU A 189 39.71 -20.95 6.36
N CYS A 190 40.15 -20.06 5.47
CA CYS A 190 40.38 -18.65 5.78
C CYS A 190 39.10 -17.95 6.24
N LYS A 191 38.00 -18.16 5.50
CA LYS A 191 36.69 -17.60 5.84
C LYS A 191 36.16 -18.18 7.16
N SER A 192 36.32 -19.48 7.39
CA SER A 192 35.85 -20.15 8.62
C SER A 192 36.55 -19.62 9.87
N ARG A 193 37.80 -19.16 9.73
CA ARG A 193 38.60 -18.57 10.81
C ARG A 193 38.48 -17.05 10.89
N GLY A 194 37.61 -16.43 10.10
CA GLY A 194 37.35 -14.98 10.14
C GLY A 194 38.48 -14.12 9.56
N GLY A 195 39.37 -14.69 8.75
CA GLY A 195 40.42 -13.96 8.06
C GLY A 195 39.99 -13.45 6.68
N VAL A 196 40.76 -12.51 6.12
CA VAL A 196 40.56 -11.95 4.79
C VAL A 196 41.49 -12.66 3.80
N TYR A 197 40.88 -13.42 2.87
CA TYR A 197 41.60 -14.19 1.86
C TYR A 197 42.08 -13.29 0.73
N GLN A 198 43.40 -13.27 0.48
CA GLN A 198 44.04 -12.39 -0.51
C GLN A 198 44.06 -12.97 -1.93
N GLY A 199 43.52 -14.18 -2.12
CA GLY A 199 43.46 -14.87 -3.41
C GLY A 199 44.40 -16.08 -3.49
N ASN A 200 44.13 -16.96 -4.45
CA ASN A 200 44.90 -18.20 -4.66
C ASN A 200 46.35 -17.88 -5.07
N ASN A 201 47.31 -18.67 -4.59
CA ASN A 201 48.75 -18.53 -4.85
C ASN A 201 49.38 -17.21 -4.37
N VAL A 202 48.70 -16.49 -3.49
CA VAL A 202 49.26 -15.31 -2.83
C VAL A 202 49.97 -15.77 -1.56
N VAL A 203 51.28 -15.54 -1.46
CA VAL A 203 52.07 -15.94 -0.28
C VAL A 203 51.98 -14.90 0.84
N CYS A 204 52.12 -15.37 2.08
CA CYS A 204 52.20 -14.50 3.24
C CYS A 204 53.49 -13.65 3.21
N THR A 205 53.34 -12.32 3.25
CA THR A 205 54.48 -11.40 3.41
C THR A 205 54.23 -10.41 4.55
N PRO A 206 55.28 -9.91 5.24
CA PRO A 206 55.12 -8.99 6.37
C PRO A 206 54.33 -7.71 6.03
N THR A 207 54.35 -7.27 4.77
CA THR A 207 53.63 -6.09 4.29
C THR A 207 52.20 -6.37 3.84
N ARG A 208 51.84 -7.63 3.58
CA ARG A 208 50.53 -7.99 2.98
C ARG A 208 49.43 -8.12 4.03
N CYS A 209 49.80 -8.48 5.27
CA CYS A 209 48.88 -8.54 6.40
C CYS A 209 49.34 -7.63 7.54
N ALA A 210 50.01 -6.51 7.22
CA ALA A 210 50.29 -5.51 8.24
C ALA A 210 48.94 -5.03 8.83
N PRO A 211 48.84 -4.87 10.17
CA PRO A 211 47.63 -4.35 10.77
C PRO A 211 47.35 -2.97 10.17
N VAL A 212 46.10 -2.75 9.75
CA VAL A 212 45.69 -1.45 9.23
C VAL A 212 45.78 -0.44 10.37
N THR A 213 46.54 0.63 10.11
CA THR A 213 46.71 1.74 11.05
C THR A 213 46.05 2.98 10.51
N GLY A 214 45.64 3.86 11.41
CA GLY A 214 44.97 5.11 11.11
C GLY A 214 45.29 6.16 12.16
N ALA A 215 44.81 7.38 11.94
CA ALA A 215 45.03 8.48 12.87
C ALA A 215 44.28 8.27 14.18
N CYS A 216 45.01 8.35 15.29
CA CYS A 216 44.49 8.31 16.64
C CYS A 216 44.60 9.70 17.27
N CYS A 217 43.47 10.35 17.53
CA CYS A 217 43.44 11.69 18.12
C CYS A 217 43.31 11.65 19.64
N PHE A 218 44.22 12.30 20.36
CA PHE A 218 44.19 12.42 21.81
C PHE A 218 43.54 13.73 22.28
N ALA A 219 43.14 13.77 23.55
CA ALA A 219 42.42 14.91 24.14
C ALA A 219 43.23 16.23 24.19
N ASP A 220 44.56 16.15 24.07
CA ASP A 220 45.46 17.31 23.99
C ASP A 220 45.70 17.80 22.55
N GLY A 221 45.03 17.17 21.58
CA GLY A 221 45.12 17.45 20.16
C GLY A 221 46.34 16.84 19.46
N SER A 222 47.11 15.99 20.14
CA SER A 222 48.16 15.19 19.51
C SER A 222 47.57 14.06 18.65
N CYS A 223 48.35 13.60 17.67
CA CYS A 223 47.96 12.55 16.73
C CYS A 223 49.08 11.52 16.57
N ASP A 224 48.77 10.24 16.80
CA ASP A 224 49.66 9.11 16.48
C ASP A 224 49.00 8.14 15.50
N VAL A 225 49.80 7.47 14.68
CA VAL A 225 49.33 6.43 13.75
C VAL A 225 49.35 5.09 14.48
N LEU A 226 48.18 4.62 14.90
CA LEU A 226 48.00 3.41 15.70
C LEU A 226 46.98 2.47 15.03
N THR A 227 46.86 1.25 15.52
CA THR A 227 45.71 0.39 15.20
C THR A 227 44.48 0.88 15.96
N ASP A 228 43.28 0.48 15.53
CA ASP A 228 42.02 0.78 16.24
C ASP A 228 42.09 0.36 17.72
N ASP A 229 42.53 -0.87 17.98
CA ASP A 229 42.63 -1.43 19.34
C ASP A 229 43.67 -0.69 20.19
N ASP A 230 44.84 -0.38 19.62
CA ASP A 230 45.89 0.38 20.33
C ASP A 230 45.46 1.82 20.59
N CYS A 231 44.70 2.44 19.68
CA CYS A 231 44.18 3.78 19.84
C CYS A 231 43.19 3.88 21.00
N VAL A 232 42.23 2.94 21.07
CA VAL A 232 41.28 2.85 22.18
C VAL A 232 41.99 2.54 23.50
N ALA A 233 42.97 1.64 23.48
CA ALA A 233 43.77 1.33 24.67
C ALA A 233 44.57 2.54 25.20
N ALA A 234 45.01 3.43 24.29
CA ALA A 234 45.67 4.69 24.62
C ALA A 234 44.69 5.83 24.96
N ALA A 235 43.39 5.56 25.08
CA ALA A 235 42.32 6.53 25.32
C ALA A 235 42.23 7.65 24.26
N GLY A 236 42.65 7.36 23.02
CA GLY A 236 42.46 8.21 21.87
C GLY A 236 41.19 7.85 21.07
N THR A 237 40.82 8.74 20.14
CA THR A 237 39.71 8.53 19.20
C THR A 237 40.26 8.16 17.83
N TYR A 238 39.98 6.94 17.38
CA TYR A 238 40.43 6.43 16.08
C TYR A 238 39.60 7.07 14.95
N GLN A 239 40.27 7.64 13.95
CA GLN A 239 39.64 8.39 12.85
C GLN A 239 39.33 7.52 11.62
N GLY A 240 39.70 6.23 11.65
CA GLY A 240 39.48 5.27 10.56
C GLY A 240 40.78 4.82 9.89
N ASP A 241 40.70 3.72 9.15
CA ASP A 241 41.85 3.07 8.51
C ASP A 241 42.46 3.95 7.41
N GLU A 242 43.79 3.96 7.32
CA GLU A 242 44.58 4.75 6.36
C GLU A 242 44.40 6.29 6.46
N VAL A 243 43.68 6.77 7.47
CA VAL A 243 43.56 8.21 7.73
C VAL A 243 44.91 8.73 8.25
N ALA A 244 45.51 9.67 7.53
CA ALA A 244 46.79 10.24 7.90
C ALA A 244 46.69 11.18 9.10
N CYS A 245 47.60 11.02 10.06
CA CYS A 245 47.76 11.99 11.14
C CYS A 245 48.20 13.35 10.60
N THR A 246 47.31 14.34 10.65
CA THR A 246 47.65 15.73 10.33
C THR A 246 47.34 16.63 11.53
N PRO A 247 48.11 17.70 11.76
CA PRO A 247 47.87 18.62 12.88
C PRO A 247 46.46 19.22 12.89
N ALA A 248 45.81 19.34 11.73
CA ALA A 248 44.44 19.84 11.62
C ALA A 248 43.36 18.80 11.94
N LEU A 249 43.68 17.50 11.86
CA LEU A 249 42.73 16.42 12.09
C LEU A 249 42.39 16.24 13.57
N CYS A 250 43.37 16.45 14.45
CA CYS A 250 43.21 16.26 15.90
C CYS A 250 43.25 17.56 16.71
N ALA A 251 43.53 18.71 16.10
CA ALA A 251 43.40 19.98 16.79
C ALA A 251 41.96 20.17 17.27
N ALA A 252 41.78 20.58 18.53
CA ALA A 252 40.50 21.03 19.02
C ALA A 252 39.98 22.12 18.08
N PRO A 253 38.72 22.02 17.62
CA PRO A 253 38.20 22.99 16.69
C PRO A 253 38.16 24.35 17.38
N LYS A 254 38.71 25.36 16.68
CA LYS A 254 38.71 26.75 17.14
C LYS A 254 37.61 27.52 16.42
N GLY A 255 37.09 28.52 17.11
CA GLY A 255 35.98 29.35 16.66
C GLY A 255 36.12 30.75 17.18
N ALA A 256 35.33 31.67 16.62
CA ALA A 256 35.23 33.03 17.08
C ALA A 256 34.59 33.07 18.48
N CYS A 257 35.22 33.83 19.36
CA CYS A 257 34.79 34.11 20.72
C CYS A 257 34.50 35.60 20.84
N CYS A 258 33.24 35.94 21.09
CA CYS A 258 32.75 37.30 21.19
C CYS A 258 32.70 37.77 22.65
N PHE A 259 33.38 38.88 22.94
CA PHE A 259 33.41 39.48 24.27
C PHE A 259 32.36 40.60 24.41
N PRO A 260 31.91 40.93 25.64
CA PRO A 260 30.88 41.95 25.89
C PRO A 260 31.21 43.37 25.39
N ASP A 261 32.49 43.67 25.15
CA ASP A 261 32.98 44.94 24.60
C ASP A 261 33.03 44.96 23.06
N GLY A 262 32.63 43.87 22.41
CA GLY A 262 32.65 43.67 20.97
C GLY A 262 34.00 43.19 20.42
N ALA A 263 34.97 42.87 21.27
CA ALA A 263 36.20 42.22 20.84
C ALA A 263 35.94 40.78 20.37
N CYS A 264 36.73 40.32 19.40
CA CYS A 264 36.66 38.97 18.85
C CYS A 264 38.04 38.29 18.92
N GLY A 265 38.10 37.06 19.44
CA GLY A 265 39.29 36.21 19.39
C GLY A 265 38.97 34.84 18.79
N VAL A 266 39.92 34.18 18.11
CA VAL A 266 39.75 32.79 17.65
C VAL A 266 40.44 31.86 18.64
N MET A 267 39.67 31.07 19.38
CA MET A 267 40.15 30.18 20.45
C MET A 267 39.26 28.94 20.58
N GLU A 268 39.57 28.07 21.53
CA GLU A 268 38.75 26.88 21.83
C GLU A 268 37.53 27.27 22.68
N GLU A 269 36.43 26.51 22.59
CA GLU A 269 35.19 26.78 23.33
C GLU A 269 35.43 26.93 24.84
N GLY A 270 36.20 26.01 25.43
CA GLY A 270 36.51 26.04 26.87
C GLY A 270 37.29 27.28 27.30
N GLU A 271 38.22 27.76 26.46
CA GLU A 271 38.96 29.01 26.71
C GLU A 271 38.04 30.22 26.57
N CYS A 272 37.17 30.23 25.56
CA CYS A 272 36.21 31.30 25.32
C CYS A 272 35.26 31.49 26.52
N VAL A 273 34.67 30.39 27.00
CA VAL A 273 33.75 30.41 28.15
C VAL A 273 34.49 30.82 29.44
N THR A 274 35.73 30.35 29.64
CA THR A 274 36.53 30.71 30.81
C THR A 274 36.88 32.19 30.85
N LEU A 275 37.11 32.80 29.68
CA LEU A 275 37.36 34.24 29.54
C LEU A 275 36.07 35.09 29.52
N GLY A 276 34.90 34.47 29.70
CA GLY A 276 33.61 35.17 29.76
C GLY A 276 33.09 35.65 28.40
N GLY A 277 33.56 35.06 27.30
CA GLY A 277 33.06 35.31 25.95
C GLY A 277 32.00 34.30 25.51
N LEU A 278 31.28 34.64 24.43
CA LEU A 278 30.32 33.77 23.76
C LEU A 278 30.99 33.11 22.55
N TYR A 279 31.00 31.78 22.51
CA TYR A 279 31.59 31.01 21.42
C TYR A 279 30.59 30.83 20.28
N GLU A 280 30.96 31.28 19.07
CA GLU A 280 30.08 31.26 17.88
C GLU A 280 30.11 29.93 17.12
N GLY A 281 30.91 28.97 17.58
CA GLY A 281 31.00 27.62 17.03
C GLY A 281 32.26 27.37 16.20
N ASP A 282 32.50 26.09 15.93
CA ASP A 282 33.72 25.61 15.30
C ASP A 282 33.90 26.08 13.85
N GLY A 283 35.12 26.50 13.49
CA GLY A 283 35.43 27.00 12.15
C GLY A 283 34.95 28.43 11.87
N THR A 284 34.30 29.09 12.83
CA THR A 284 33.97 30.51 12.72
C THR A 284 35.21 31.39 12.88
N ILE A 285 35.29 32.46 12.09
CA ILE A 285 36.44 33.39 12.09
C ILE A 285 35.99 34.78 12.52
N CYS A 286 36.88 35.53 13.17
CA CYS A 286 36.64 36.93 13.50
C CYS A 286 36.58 37.80 12.23
N VAL A 287 35.37 38.13 11.80
CA VAL A 287 35.12 39.12 10.74
C VAL A 287 34.57 40.42 11.35
N PRO A 288 34.79 41.57 10.69
CA PRO A 288 34.16 42.82 11.12
C PRO A 288 32.64 42.64 11.30
N ASP A 289 32.11 43.21 12.38
CA ASP A 289 30.70 43.13 12.81
C ASP A 289 30.19 41.79 13.38
N LEU A 290 30.99 40.70 13.41
CA LEU A 290 30.57 39.42 14.02
C LEU A 290 30.22 39.57 15.51
N CYS A 291 31.04 40.29 16.27
CA CYS A 291 30.87 40.48 17.72
C CYS A 291 30.30 41.86 18.08
N ARG A 292 29.91 42.67 17.10
CA ARG A 292 29.23 43.94 17.37
C ARG A 292 27.80 43.62 17.81
N PRO A 293 27.25 44.25 18.87
CA PRO A 293 25.87 44.02 19.25
C PRO A 293 24.97 44.27 18.03
N PRO A 294 24.30 43.24 17.53
CA PRO A 294 23.58 43.33 16.27
C PRO A 294 22.36 44.20 16.51
N ALA A 295 22.31 45.30 15.76
CA ALA A 295 21.13 46.13 15.72
C ALA A 295 19.98 45.29 15.15
N SER A 296 18.84 45.29 15.81
CA SER A 296 17.64 44.59 15.35
C SER A 296 16.41 45.48 15.52
N ALA A 297 15.27 45.01 15.03
CA ALA A 297 14.01 45.73 15.11
C ALA A 297 13.66 46.09 16.56
N CYS A 298 13.57 47.39 16.81
CA CYS A 298 13.00 47.99 18.00
C CYS A 298 11.63 48.56 17.66
N CYS A 299 10.61 48.11 18.39
CA CYS A 299 9.22 48.46 18.16
C CYS A 299 8.72 49.46 19.19
N TYR A 300 8.25 50.60 18.71
CA TYR A 300 7.62 51.61 19.54
C TYR A 300 6.09 51.43 19.62
N PRO A 301 5.43 52.01 20.63
CA PRO A 301 3.98 51.90 20.81
C PRO A 301 3.12 52.44 19.65
N ASP A 302 3.68 53.32 18.82
CA ASP A 302 3.05 53.88 17.62
C ASP A 302 3.20 52.99 16.36
N GLY A 303 3.85 51.83 16.50
CA GLY A 303 4.15 50.91 15.40
C GLY A 303 5.36 51.32 14.57
N THR A 304 6.14 52.31 15.00
CA THR A 304 7.42 52.67 14.36
C THR A 304 8.46 51.58 14.64
N CYS A 305 9.12 51.10 13.59
CA CYS A 305 10.23 50.14 13.68
C CYS A 305 11.55 50.83 13.30
N VAL A 306 12.56 50.74 14.18
CA VAL A 306 13.92 51.19 13.88
C VAL A 306 14.93 50.08 14.17
N ILE A 307 16.05 50.06 13.45
CA ILE A 307 17.13 49.09 13.65
C ILE A 307 18.16 49.71 14.60
N VAL A 308 18.15 49.29 15.87
CA VAL A 308 19.03 49.79 16.93
C VAL A 308 19.48 48.65 17.85
N THR A 309 20.46 48.89 18.70
CA THR A 309 20.89 47.89 19.70
C THR A 309 19.81 47.68 20.78
N GLN A 310 19.86 46.54 21.48
CA GLN A 310 18.94 46.27 22.60
C GLN A 310 18.97 47.38 23.66
N ALA A 311 20.16 47.89 23.98
CA ALA A 311 20.33 48.95 24.98
C ALA A 311 19.67 50.26 24.53
N GLU A 312 19.85 50.67 23.28
CA GLU A 312 19.22 51.87 22.71
C GLU A 312 17.69 51.73 22.62
N CYS A 313 17.21 50.53 22.28
CA CYS A 313 15.79 50.23 22.19
C CYS A 313 15.07 50.38 23.54
N LEU A 314 15.62 49.75 24.58
CA LEU A 314 15.08 49.82 25.93
C LEU A 314 15.21 51.23 26.54
N ALA A 315 16.32 51.92 26.27
CA ALA A 315 16.52 53.30 26.72
C ALA A 315 15.51 54.28 26.10
N SER A 316 15.02 53.97 24.90
CA SER A 316 14.03 54.78 24.17
C SER A 316 12.59 54.34 24.43
N GLY A 317 12.36 53.37 25.33
CA GLY A 317 11.03 52.87 25.68
C GLY A 317 10.38 51.96 24.62
N GLY A 318 11.18 51.40 23.71
CA GLY A 318 10.74 50.42 22.72
C GLY A 318 10.89 48.97 23.18
N ILE A 319 10.20 48.06 22.48
CA ILE A 319 10.24 46.61 22.69
C ILE A 319 11.20 46.01 21.66
N TYR A 320 12.28 45.40 22.14
CA TYR A 320 13.30 44.74 21.32
C TYR A 320 12.81 43.37 20.84
N GLN A 321 12.81 43.11 19.52
CA GLN A 321 12.21 41.90 18.92
C GLN A 321 13.12 40.67 18.90
N GLY A 322 14.33 40.77 19.46
CA GLY A 322 15.31 39.69 19.43
C GLY A 322 16.30 39.81 18.28
N PHE A 323 17.33 38.96 18.31
CA PHE A 323 18.47 39.00 17.40
C PHE A 323 18.04 38.78 15.93
N GLY A 324 18.63 39.55 15.00
CA GLY A 324 18.54 39.29 13.56
C GLY A 324 17.17 39.52 12.91
N ILE A 325 16.22 40.12 13.62
CA ILE A 325 14.90 40.46 13.07
C ILE A 325 14.94 41.86 12.43
N PRO A 326 14.86 42.01 11.09
CA PRO A 326 14.82 43.31 10.43
C PRO A 326 13.39 43.89 10.42
N CYS A 327 13.28 45.21 10.32
CA CYS A 327 11.99 45.91 10.24
C CYS A 327 11.15 45.55 8.99
N GLU A 328 11.78 45.03 7.94
CA GLU A 328 11.11 44.65 6.69
C GLU A 328 10.19 43.43 6.83
N LEU A 329 10.34 42.64 7.90
CA LEU A 329 9.49 41.47 8.19
C LEU A 329 8.22 41.82 9.00
N ASP A 330 7.86 43.10 9.10
CA ASP A 330 6.75 43.59 9.94
C ASP A 330 6.75 43.02 11.39
N PRO A 331 7.91 42.98 12.09
CA PRO A 331 8.02 42.36 13.40
C PRO A 331 7.40 43.22 14.52
N CYS A 332 7.01 44.46 14.22
CA CYS A 332 6.32 45.35 15.13
C CYS A 332 4.82 45.17 14.91
N PRO A 333 4.13 44.36 15.74
CA PRO A 333 2.72 44.11 15.53
C PRO A 333 2.00 45.44 15.76
N ARG A 334 1.50 46.05 14.69
CA ARG A 334 0.30 46.85 14.83
C ARG A 334 -0.77 45.87 15.27
N ALA A 335 -1.46 46.17 16.35
CA ALA A 335 -2.59 45.35 16.73
C ALA A 335 -3.54 45.24 15.52
N LYS A 336 -3.76 44.00 15.07
CA LYS A 336 -4.63 43.68 13.95
C LYS A 336 -5.92 43.15 14.56
N GLY A 337 -7.02 43.45 13.90
CA GLY A 337 -8.35 43.08 14.33
C GLY A 337 -9.26 42.89 13.14
N ALA A 338 -10.45 42.38 13.40
CA ALA A 338 -11.51 42.23 12.43
C ALA A 338 -11.98 43.60 11.94
N CYS A 339 -11.95 43.79 10.64
CA CYS A 339 -12.51 44.91 9.92
C CYS A 339 -13.79 44.46 9.22
N CYS A 340 -14.94 45.02 9.63
CA CYS A 340 -16.23 44.70 9.05
C CYS A 340 -16.56 45.65 7.91
N PHE A 341 -16.69 45.09 6.71
CA PHE A 341 -17.08 45.83 5.51
C PHE A 341 -18.60 45.77 5.29
N PRO A 342 -19.15 46.68 4.44
CA PRO A 342 -20.51 46.54 3.94
C PRO A 342 -20.75 45.12 3.38
N PHE A 343 -21.96 44.58 3.60
CA PHE A 343 -22.36 43.21 3.24
C PHE A 343 -21.77 42.07 4.09
N GLY A 344 -21.09 42.39 5.20
CA GLY A 344 -20.65 41.41 6.21
C GLY A 344 -19.38 40.64 5.83
N THR A 345 -18.63 41.14 4.85
CA THR A 345 -17.26 40.69 4.59
C THR A 345 -16.36 41.13 5.74
N CYS A 346 -15.48 40.25 6.19
CA CYS A 346 -14.54 40.52 7.27
C CYS A 346 -13.10 40.34 6.79
N GLY A 347 -12.23 41.31 7.08
CA GLY A 347 -10.79 41.20 6.84
C GLY A 347 -10.00 41.47 8.11
N VAL A 348 -8.87 40.81 8.32
CA VAL A 348 -7.98 41.08 9.46
C VAL A 348 -6.92 42.09 9.04
N MET A 349 -6.96 43.30 9.59
CA MET A 349 -6.04 44.40 9.26
C MET A 349 -5.91 45.36 10.45
N ASN A 350 -5.07 46.40 10.33
CA ASN A 350 -4.99 47.45 11.36
C ASN A 350 -6.12 48.50 11.19
N GLU A 351 -6.40 49.25 12.25
CA GLU A 351 -7.46 50.27 12.30
C GLU A 351 -7.40 51.26 11.12
N MET A 352 -6.23 51.85 10.86
CA MET A 352 -6.02 52.81 9.77
C MET A 352 -6.34 52.23 8.38
N SER A 353 -5.97 50.97 8.14
CA SER A 353 -6.29 50.29 6.87
C SER A 353 -7.78 49.98 6.78
N CYS A 354 -8.41 49.63 7.90
CA CYS A 354 -9.84 49.34 7.96
C CYS A 354 -10.67 50.58 7.62
N GLU A 355 -10.38 51.71 8.26
CA GLU A 355 -11.06 52.98 8.03
C GLU A 355 -10.82 53.52 6.62
N SER A 356 -9.59 53.42 6.10
CA SER A 356 -9.27 53.89 4.75
C SER A 356 -9.96 53.09 3.64
N MET A 357 -10.31 51.83 3.90
CA MET A 357 -11.10 50.98 2.99
C MET A 357 -12.62 51.07 3.26
N GLY A 358 -13.06 51.96 4.15
CA GLY A 358 -14.49 52.18 4.47
C GLY A 358 -15.13 51.07 5.30
N GLY A 359 -14.33 50.29 6.04
CA GLY A 359 -14.81 49.30 7.01
C GLY A 359 -14.87 49.84 8.44
N VAL A 360 -15.54 49.10 9.33
CA VAL A 360 -15.63 49.39 10.76
C VAL A 360 -14.74 48.42 11.54
N TYR A 361 -13.72 48.95 12.21
CA TYR A 361 -12.78 48.18 13.01
C TYR A 361 -13.40 47.70 14.32
N GLN A 362 -13.27 46.42 14.64
CA GLN A 362 -13.90 45.79 15.82
C GLN A 362 -12.97 45.75 17.05
N GLY A 363 -11.82 46.41 16.97
CA GLY A 363 -10.81 46.44 18.03
C GLY A 363 -9.72 45.38 17.85
N ASP A 364 -8.66 45.53 18.63
CA ASP A 364 -7.46 44.71 18.58
C ASP A 364 -7.73 43.26 19.00
N ASP A 365 -7.05 42.31 18.35
CA ASP A 365 -7.19 40.86 18.54
C ASP A 365 -8.60 40.29 18.28
N SER A 366 -9.52 41.12 17.78
CA SER A 366 -10.82 40.65 17.31
C SER A 366 -10.65 39.76 16.07
N VAL A 367 -11.31 38.60 16.06
CA VAL A 367 -11.21 37.61 14.99
C VAL A 367 -12.43 37.65 14.08
N CYS A 368 -12.25 37.44 12.77
CA CYS A 368 -13.35 37.31 11.82
C CYS A 368 -14.17 36.02 12.08
N GLY A 369 -15.12 36.10 13.02
CA GLY A 369 -15.99 35.01 13.43
C GLY A 369 -17.45 35.17 12.96
N PRO A 370 -18.24 34.07 12.98
CA PRO A 370 -19.67 34.12 12.71
C PRO A 370 -20.36 35.13 13.66
N GLY A 371 -21.10 36.08 13.10
CA GLY A 371 -21.88 37.06 13.85
C GLY A 371 -21.13 38.35 14.24
N LEU A 372 -19.81 38.43 14.07
CA LEU A 372 -19.07 39.66 14.37
C LEU A 372 -19.36 40.77 13.36
N CYS A 373 -19.38 40.42 12.07
CA CYS A 373 -19.82 41.34 11.02
C CYS A 373 -21.27 41.00 10.62
N PRO A 374 -22.27 41.80 11.02
CA PRO A 374 -23.67 41.52 10.71
C PRO A 374 -23.85 41.55 9.19
N ARG A 375 -24.28 40.42 8.63
CA ARG A 375 -24.67 40.32 7.23
C ARG A 375 -26.05 40.94 7.07
N PRO A 376 -26.27 41.85 6.12
CA PRO A 376 -27.59 42.42 5.89
C PRO A 376 -28.57 41.31 5.50
N ALA A 377 -29.84 41.48 5.88
CA ALA A 377 -30.92 40.63 5.38
C ALA A 377 -30.98 40.69 3.84
N GLY A 378 -31.57 39.67 3.24
CA GLY A 378 -31.85 39.62 1.81
C GLY A 378 -33.24 39.06 1.55
N ALA A 379 -33.73 39.28 0.35
CA ALA A 379 -35.01 38.78 -0.11
C ALA A 379 -35.04 37.24 -0.07
N CYS A 380 -36.02 36.71 0.65
CA CYS A 380 -36.37 35.30 0.68
C CYS A 380 -37.66 35.08 -0.09
N CYS A 381 -37.60 34.28 -1.17
CA CYS A 381 -38.76 33.95 -1.99
C CYS A 381 -39.38 32.62 -1.58
N PHE A 382 -40.65 32.64 -1.23
CA PHE A 382 -41.43 31.46 -0.90
C PHE A 382 -42.19 30.91 -2.12
N PRO A 383 -42.61 29.62 -2.09
CA PRO A 383 -43.31 28.98 -3.22
C PRO A 383 -44.62 29.66 -3.64
N ASP A 384 -45.27 30.38 -2.73
CA ASP A 384 -46.50 31.16 -2.97
C ASP A 384 -46.22 32.54 -3.62
N GLY A 385 -44.95 32.86 -3.88
CA GLY A 385 -44.52 34.15 -4.39
C GLY A 385 -44.35 35.23 -3.30
N ALA A 386 -44.55 34.89 -2.02
CA ALA A 386 -44.26 35.83 -0.93
C ALA A 386 -42.76 36.14 -0.87
N CYS A 387 -42.45 37.41 -0.65
CA CYS A 387 -41.09 37.88 -0.43
C CYS A 387 -40.96 38.49 0.95
N VAL A 388 -40.04 37.96 1.76
CA VAL A 388 -39.71 38.51 3.08
C VAL A 388 -38.21 38.79 3.17
N SER A 389 -37.83 39.95 3.68
CA SER A 389 -36.42 40.26 3.94
C SER A 389 -35.98 39.64 5.26
N MET A 390 -35.09 38.65 5.20
CA MET A 390 -34.60 37.90 6.37
C MET A 390 -33.17 37.41 6.17
N THR A 391 -32.59 36.71 7.16
CA THR A 391 -31.25 36.13 7.01
C THR A 391 -31.28 34.93 6.06
N GLN A 392 -30.15 34.60 5.44
CA GLN A 392 -30.03 33.40 4.59
C GLN A 392 -30.40 32.12 5.35
N THR A 393 -30.01 32.02 6.62
CA THR A 393 -30.26 30.84 7.46
C THR A 393 -31.74 30.70 7.79
N ASP A 394 -32.41 31.79 8.15
CA ASP A 394 -33.85 31.78 8.40
C ASP A 394 -34.62 31.45 7.10
N CYS A 395 -34.19 32.00 5.97
CA CYS A 395 -34.83 31.75 4.67
C CYS A 395 -34.83 30.28 4.28
N VAL A 396 -33.67 29.62 4.39
CA VAL A 396 -33.55 28.18 4.08
C VAL A 396 -34.30 27.32 5.10
N ARG A 397 -34.25 27.69 6.38
CA ARG A 397 -34.99 26.98 7.45
C ARG A 397 -36.49 27.02 7.21
N ASP A 398 -37.01 28.14 6.76
CA ASP A 398 -38.44 28.36 6.57
C ASP A 398 -38.92 27.86 5.18
N GLY A 399 -38.05 27.22 4.40
CA GLY A 399 -38.39 26.59 3.11
C GLY A 399 -38.39 27.53 1.91
N GLY A 400 -37.81 28.72 2.04
CA GLY A 400 -37.69 29.72 0.98
C GLY A 400 -36.35 29.67 0.22
N THR A 401 -36.30 30.34 -0.93
CA THR A 401 -35.10 30.51 -1.76
C THR A 401 -34.51 31.92 -1.58
N PHE A 402 -33.29 31.99 -1.05
CA PHE A 402 -32.60 33.26 -0.77
C PHE A 402 -31.99 33.88 -2.04
N GLN A 403 -32.30 35.14 -2.32
CA GLN A 403 -31.91 35.82 -3.56
C GLN A 403 -30.57 36.57 -3.48
N GLY A 404 -29.93 36.60 -2.30
CA GLY A 404 -28.64 37.25 -2.08
C GLY A 404 -28.69 38.34 -1.01
N PHE A 405 -27.52 38.64 -0.43
CA PHE A 405 -27.39 39.66 0.63
C PHE A 405 -27.65 41.07 0.09
N GLY A 406 -28.49 41.85 0.78
CA GLY A 406 -28.82 43.22 0.37
C GLY A 406 -29.76 43.32 -0.85
N VAL A 407 -30.32 42.20 -1.31
CA VAL A 407 -31.38 42.20 -2.34
C VAL A 407 -32.71 42.51 -1.66
N ASP A 408 -33.37 43.59 -2.07
CA ASP A 408 -34.68 43.98 -1.53
C ASP A 408 -35.82 43.17 -2.14
N CYS A 409 -36.85 42.94 -1.33
CA CYS A 409 -38.08 42.34 -1.82
C CYS A 409 -38.80 43.29 -2.78
N THR A 410 -38.81 42.93 -4.06
CA THR A 410 -39.58 43.64 -5.09
C THR A 410 -40.69 42.75 -5.66
N PRO A 411 -41.79 43.32 -6.16
CA PRO A 411 -42.93 42.55 -6.66
C PRO A 411 -42.64 41.60 -7.83
N VAL A 412 -41.50 41.75 -8.50
CA VAL A 412 -41.10 40.95 -9.67
C VAL A 412 -40.05 39.90 -9.31
N LEU A 413 -39.42 40.02 -8.12
CA LEU A 413 -38.29 39.18 -7.74
C LEU A 413 -38.70 37.75 -7.41
N CYS A 414 -39.86 37.56 -6.78
CA CYS A 414 -40.42 36.24 -6.49
C CYS A 414 -41.55 35.96 -7.49
N PRO A 415 -41.29 35.17 -8.55
CA PRO A 415 -42.31 34.87 -9.53
C PRO A 415 -43.41 34.04 -8.87
N VAL A 416 -44.62 34.58 -8.86
CA VAL A 416 -45.83 33.84 -8.52
C VAL A 416 -46.06 32.73 -9.55
N PRO A 417 -46.28 31.48 -9.12
CA PRO A 417 -46.58 30.40 -10.04
C PRO A 417 -47.87 30.72 -10.81
N LYS A 418 -47.81 30.56 -12.13
CA LYS A 418 -48.95 30.73 -13.04
C LYS A 418 -49.54 29.38 -13.42
N GLU A 419 -50.78 29.39 -13.84
CA GLU A 419 -51.53 28.21 -14.28
C GLU A 419 -52.42 28.55 -15.47
N ALA A 420 -52.94 27.52 -16.12
CA ALA A 420 -53.97 27.68 -17.15
C ALA A 420 -55.30 28.06 -16.48
N CYS A 421 -55.91 29.12 -17.00
CA CYS A 421 -57.23 29.60 -16.63
C CYS A 421 -58.19 29.32 -17.78
N CYS A 422 -59.18 28.46 -17.54
CA CYS A 422 -60.19 28.10 -18.55
C CYS A 422 -61.44 28.97 -18.40
N PHE A 423 -61.82 29.69 -19.46
CA PHE A 423 -63.02 30.51 -19.47
C PHE A 423 -64.24 29.73 -20.00
N PRO A 424 -65.46 30.12 -19.64
CA PRO A 424 -66.69 29.45 -20.08
C PRO A 424 -66.90 29.42 -21.60
N ASP A 425 -66.25 30.30 -22.35
CA ASP A 425 -66.27 30.37 -23.82
C ASP A 425 -65.22 29.49 -24.49
N GLY A 426 -64.45 28.72 -23.70
CA GLY A 426 -63.35 27.88 -24.17
C GLY A 426 -62.02 28.62 -24.35
N ALA A 427 -61.96 29.92 -24.06
CA ALA A 427 -60.70 30.64 -24.06
C ALA A 427 -59.79 30.16 -22.92
N CYS A 428 -58.47 30.24 -23.13
CA CYS A 428 -57.48 29.92 -22.11
C CYS A 428 -56.41 31.00 -21.99
N ALA A 429 -56.06 31.37 -20.76
CA ALA A 429 -54.94 32.26 -20.47
C ALA A 429 -54.04 31.69 -19.35
N VAL A 430 -52.73 31.94 -19.43
CA VAL A 430 -51.79 31.57 -18.35
C VAL A 430 -51.64 32.75 -17.39
N MET A 431 -52.18 32.63 -16.18
CA MET A 431 -52.18 33.70 -15.18
C MET A 431 -52.16 33.12 -13.75
N VAL A 432 -52.09 33.99 -12.74
CA VAL A 432 -52.14 33.55 -11.33
C VAL A 432 -53.58 33.22 -10.94
N THR A 433 -53.77 32.29 -10.00
CA THR A 433 -55.08 31.77 -9.56
C THR A 433 -56.09 32.87 -9.24
N THR A 434 -55.66 33.86 -8.44
CA THR A 434 -56.53 34.99 -8.05
C THR A 434 -56.98 35.83 -9.24
N ALA A 435 -56.15 35.96 -10.28
CA ALA A 435 -56.54 36.66 -11.48
C ALA A 435 -57.49 35.79 -12.34
N CYS A 436 -57.29 34.48 -12.37
CA CYS A 436 -58.18 33.56 -13.07
C CYS A 436 -59.63 33.63 -12.53
N GLU A 437 -59.77 33.51 -11.21
CA GLU A 437 -61.06 33.60 -10.54
C GLU A 437 -61.69 34.99 -10.71
N LEU A 438 -60.89 36.07 -10.63
CA LEU A 438 -61.36 37.45 -10.78
C LEU A 438 -61.94 37.73 -12.17
N PHE A 439 -61.37 37.13 -13.23
CA PHE A 439 -61.89 37.25 -14.59
C PHE A 439 -62.98 36.22 -14.90
N GLY A 440 -63.44 35.44 -13.91
CA GLY A 440 -64.52 34.47 -14.06
C GLY A 440 -64.13 33.20 -14.82
N GLY A 441 -62.84 32.86 -14.82
CA GLY A 441 -62.34 31.58 -15.32
C GLY A 441 -62.09 30.58 -14.20
N THR A 442 -62.01 29.31 -14.55
CA THR A 442 -61.74 28.20 -13.64
C THR A 442 -60.25 27.83 -13.72
N PRO A 443 -59.52 27.82 -12.59
CA PRO A 443 -58.11 27.45 -12.57
C PRO A 443 -57.94 25.94 -12.77
N ALA A 444 -57.00 25.54 -13.64
CA ALA A 444 -56.76 24.14 -13.97
C ALA A 444 -55.64 23.48 -13.15
N GLY A 445 -55.04 24.20 -12.21
CA GLY A 445 -53.98 23.73 -11.32
C GLY A 445 -52.58 24.25 -11.65
N LEU A 446 -51.76 24.47 -10.62
CA LEU A 446 -50.44 25.10 -10.72
C LEU A 446 -49.51 24.40 -11.74
N GLY A 447 -48.87 25.19 -12.62
CA GLY A 447 -47.93 24.67 -13.63
C GLY A 447 -48.60 24.15 -14.91
N THR A 448 -49.93 24.15 -15.01
CA THR A 448 -50.64 23.82 -16.25
C THR A 448 -50.52 24.95 -17.28
N ILE A 449 -50.63 24.57 -18.56
CA ILE A 449 -50.55 25.49 -19.72
C ILE A 449 -51.77 25.30 -20.63
N CYS A 450 -52.03 26.30 -21.47
CA CYS A 450 -53.18 26.36 -22.38
C CYS A 450 -53.04 25.45 -23.63
N THR A 451 -52.92 24.14 -23.44
CA THR A 451 -52.84 23.17 -24.54
C THR A 451 -53.83 22.03 -24.32
N GLY A 452 -54.95 22.01 -25.07
CA GLY A 452 -55.96 20.94 -25.06
C GLY A 452 -56.77 20.79 -23.75
N LEU A 453 -56.40 21.52 -22.70
CA LEU A 453 -56.97 21.41 -21.36
C LEU A 453 -58.38 22.01 -21.25
N CYS A 454 -58.63 23.13 -21.93
CA CYS A 454 -59.93 23.83 -21.90
C CYS A 454 -60.87 23.43 -23.06
N GLU A 455 -60.48 22.42 -23.85
CA GLU A 455 -61.29 21.91 -24.97
C GLU A 455 -62.22 20.76 -24.55
N ARG A 456 -62.09 20.25 -23.31
CA ARG A 456 -62.95 19.22 -22.72
C ARG A 456 -63.37 19.62 -21.31
N LEU A 457 -64.46 20.41 -21.23
CA LEU A 457 -65.06 20.89 -19.97
C LEU A 457 -65.82 19.78 -19.20
N ASP A 458 -65.90 18.57 -19.76
CA ASP A 458 -66.56 17.43 -19.13
C ASP A 458 -65.57 16.62 -18.28
N GLY A 459 -66.10 15.98 -17.24
CA GLY A 459 -65.39 15.08 -16.35
C GLY A 459 -66.34 14.04 -15.77
N ALA A 460 -65.79 13.00 -15.14
CA ALA A 460 -66.55 11.93 -14.51
C ALA A 460 -67.47 12.49 -13.41
N CYS A 461 -68.77 12.26 -13.58
CA CYS A 461 -69.82 12.60 -12.64
C CYS A 461 -70.38 11.32 -12.02
N CYS A 462 -70.19 11.15 -10.72
CA CYS A 462 -70.62 9.96 -9.98
C CYS A 462 -71.96 10.16 -9.31
N PHE A 463 -72.91 9.28 -9.58
CA PHE A 463 -74.22 9.30 -8.92
C PHE A 463 -74.28 8.27 -7.80
N GLY A 464 -75.13 8.50 -6.80
CA GLY A 464 -75.25 7.65 -5.61
C GLY A 464 -75.76 6.22 -5.87
N ASP A 465 -76.11 5.88 -7.11
CA ASP A 465 -76.43 4.52 -7.58
C ASP A 465 -75.22 3.80 -8.22
N GLY A 466 -74.03 4.41 -8.17
CA GLY A 466 -72.81 3.90 -8.78
C GLY A 466 -72.65 4.22 -10.27
N THR A 467 -73.58 4.96 -10.89
CA THR A 467 -73.44 5.33 -12.30
C THR A 467 -72.44 6.47 -12.51
N CYS A 468 -71.63 6.37 -13.58
CA CYS A 468 -70.67 7.39 -13.99
C CYS A 468 -71.04 7.95 -15.38
N GLU A 469 -71.16 9.28 -15.50
CA GLU A 469 -71.30 9.96 -16.80
C GLU A 469 -70.27 11.09 -16.98
N GLU A 470 -69.74 11.27 -18.20
CA GLU A 470 -68.90 12.44 -18.51
C GLU A 470 -69.80 13.66 -18.76
N LEU A 471 -69.88 14.54 -17.75
CA LEU A 471 -70.71 15.75 -17.77
C LEU A 471 -69.88 16.97 -17.39
N SER A 472 -70.35 18.17 -17.74
CA SER A 472 -69.77 19.39 -17.17
C SER A 472 -70.02 19.46 -15.65
N ASP A 473 -69.18 20.20 -14.95
CA ASP A 473 -69.31 20.46 -13.51
C ASP A 473 -70.74 20.90 -13.12
N PHE A 474 -71.30 21.84 -13.89
CA PHE A 474 -72.66 22.36 -13.69
C PHE A 474 -73.73 21.29 -13.94
N ALA A 475 -73.60 20.51 -15.02
CA ALA A 475 -74.57 19.47 -15.35
C ALA A 475 -74.53 18.30 -14.34
N CYS A 476 -73.35 18.01 -13.79
CA CYS A 476 -73.16 16.99 -12.76
C CYS A 476 -73.87 17.36 -11.45
N VAL A 477 -73.58 18.54 -10.92
CA VAL A 477 -74.17 19.02 -9.65
C VAL A 477 -75.69 19.21 -9.78
N MET A 478 -76.17 19.70 -10.93
CA MET A 478 -77.61 19.86 -11.18
C MET A 478 -78.39 18.54 -11.20
N ARG A 479 -77.70 17.42 -11.47
CA ARG A 479 -78.27 16.08 -11.43
C ARG A 479 -78.02 15.36 -10.10
N GLY A 480 -77.41 16.04 -9.11
CA GLY A 480 -77.13 15.47 -7.80
C GLY A 480 -76.00 14.45 -7.80
N GLY A 481 -75.07 14.53 -8.75
CA GLY A 481 -73.85 13.73 -8.78
C GLY A 481 -72.63 14.48 -8.25
N ASP A 482 -71.62 13.71 -7.86
CA ASP A 482 -70.32 14.18 -7.38
C ASP A 482 -69.33 14.26 -8.55
N PHE A 483 -68.85 15.47 -8.84
CA PHE A 483 -67.94 15.74 -9.95
C PHE A 483 -66.48 15.53 -9.54
N LEU A 484 -65.77 14.62 -10.21
CA LEU A 484 -64.39 14.24 -9.86
C LEU A 484 -63.30 15.16 -10.45
N GLY A 485 -63.69 16.11 -11.29
CA GLY A 485 -62.79 17.09 -11.92
C GLY A 485 -62.71 16.96 -13.44
N HIS A 486 -62.35 18.06 -14.10
CA HIS A 486 -62.25 18.11 -15.56
C HIS A 486 -61.19 17.14 -16.09
N GLY A 487 -61.53 16.44 -17.18
CA GLY A 487 -60.61 15.50 -17.83
C GLY A 487 -60.53 14.11 -17.20
N VAL A 488 -61.10 13.89 -16.01
CA VAL A 488 -61.31 12.55 -15.44
C VAL A 488 -62.37 11.83 -16.28
N THR A 489 -62.05 10.65 -16.81
CA THR A 489 -62.98 9.85 -17.65
C THR A 489 -63.73 8.83 -16.81
N CYS A 490 -64.88 8.37 -17.28
CA CYS A 490 -65.60 7.23 -16.67
C CYS A 490 -64.96 5.87 -16.98
N GLU A 491 -63.73 5.86 -17.50
CA GLU A 491 -63.00 4.65 -17.85
C GLU A 491 -62.22 4.15 -16.63
N GLY A 492 -62.36 2.87 -16.28
CA GLY A 492 -61.66 2.27 -15.14
C GLY A 492 -62.35 2.42 -13.79
N ASP A 493 -63.67 2.62 -13.79
CA ASP A 493 -64.53 2.68 -12.59
C ASP A 493 -64.03 3.70 -11.53
N PRO A 494 -63.96 5.00 -11.89
CA PRO A 494 -63.46 6.04 -11.00
C PRO A 494 -64.45 6.40 -9.88
N CYS A 495 -65.68 5.90 -9.93
CA CYS A 495 -66.73 6.21 -8.98
C CYS A 495 -66.69 5.18 -7.84
N PRO A 496 -66.25 5.56 -6.63
CA PRO A 496 -66.26 4.64 -5.52
C PRO A 496 -67.71 4.28 -5.18
N THR A 497 -68.02 2.99 -5.28
CA THR A 497 -69.14 2.35 -4.59
C THR A 497 -69.10 2.71 -3.10
N ALA A 498 -70.27 2.85 -2.48
CA ALA A 498 -70.32 3.19 -1.07
C ALA A 498 -69.70 2.06 -0.23
N ILE A 499 -68.57 2.36 0.43
CA ILE A 499 -67.87 1.44 1.33
C ILE A 499 -68.23 1.72 2.78
N GLY A 500 -68.24 0.67 3.60
CA GLY A 500 -68.65 0.72 5.00
C GLY A 500 -68.06 -0.42 5.81
N ALA A 501 -68.21 -0.38 7.13
CA ALA A 501 -67.64 -1.37 8.02
C ALA A 501 -68.41 -2.71 7.91
N CYS A 502 -67.72 -3.75 7.50
CA CYS A 502 -68.16 -5.12 7.47
C CYS A 502 -67.58 -5.89 8.65
N CYS A 503 -68.43 -6.44 9.51
CA CYS A 503 -68.02 -7.34 10.58
C CYS A 503 -68.14 -8.81 10.14
N LEU A 504 -67.01 -9.49 10.02
CA LEU A 504 -66.95 -10.88 9.59
C LEU A 504 -67.14 -11.85 10.77
N PRO A 505 -67.52 -13.12 10.51
CA PRO A 505 -67.73 -14.13 11.54
C PRO A 505 -66.49 -14.46 12.39
N ASP A 506 -65.29 -14.11 11.92
CA ASP A 506 -64.02 -14.30 12.61
C ASP A 506 -63.65 -13.13 13.55
N GLU A 507 -64.62 -12.28 13.88
CA GLU A 507 -64.48 -11.06 14.69
C GLU A 507 -63.62 -9.97 14.03
N SER A 508 -63.21 -10.14 12.76
CA SER A 508 -62.48 -9.12 12.02
C SER A 508 -63.42 -8.09 11.40
N CYS A 509 -62.96 -6.83 11.35
CA CYS A 509 -63.67 -5.74 10.69
C CYS A 509 -62.90 -5.27 9.46
N ARG A 510 -63.59 -5.09 8.34
CA ARG A 510 -63.03 -4.53 7.10
C ARG A 510 -63.91 -3.42 6.56
N VAL A 511 -63.32 -2.41 5.92
CA VAL A 511 -64.10 -1.39 5.20
C VAL A 511 -64.13 -1.81 3.74
N ILE A 512 -65.23 -2.41 3.32
CA ILE A 512 -65.45 -2.99 1.98
C ILE A 512 -66.86 -2.63 1.50
N GLU A 513 -67.20 -3.01 0.28
CA GLU A 513 -68.55 -2.80 -0.28
C GLU A 513 -69.59 -3.69 0.41
N ASN A 514 -70.85 -3.27 0.39
CA ASN A 514 -71.96 -4.03 0.97
C ASN A 514 -72.09 -5.44 0.37
N ASP A 515 -71.96 -5.56 -0.95
CA ASP A 515 -72.13 -6.84 -1.65
C ASP A 515 -71.01 -7.82 -1.30
N ASP A 516 -69.76 -7.34 -1.26
CA ASP A 516 -68.60 -8.11 -0.79
C ASP A 516 -68.76 -8.54 0.68
N CYS A 517 -69.34 -7.67 1.52
CA CYS A 517 -69.56 -7.98 2.94
C CYS A 517 -70.54 -9.13 3.13
N ILE A 518 -71.65 -9.10 2.39
CA ILE A 518 -72.69 -10.12 2.44
C ILE A 518 -72.17 -11.44 1.85
N GLU A 519 -71.41 -11.41 0.75
CA GLU A 519 -70.80 -12.62 0.17
C GLU A 519 -69.82 -13.31 1.13
N MET A 520 -69.11 -12.53 1.97
CA MET A 520 -68.21 -13.06 2.99
C MET A 520 -68.93 -13.52 4.27
N GLY A 521 -70.27 -13.48 4.30
CA GLY A 521 -71.09 -13.84 5.46
C GLY A 521 -70.95 -12.86 6.63
N GLY A 522 -70.56 -11.61 6.35
CA GLY A 522 -70.40 -10.55 7.33
C GLY A 522 -71.64 -9.69 7.52
N ALA A 523 -71.72 -9.00 8.65
CA ALA A 523 -72.74 -8.01 8.95
C ALA A 523 -72.24 -6.61 8.55
N TYR A 524 -72.84 -6.02 7.53
CA TYR A 524 -72.53 -4.67 7.05
C TYR A 524 -73.17 -3.61 7.95
N ARG A 525 -72.38 -2.66 8.46
CA ARG A 525 -72.81 -1.63 9.41
C ARG A 525 -73.33 -0.35 8.74
N GLY A 526 -73.39 -0.31 7.41
CA GLY A 526 -73.89 0.82 6.62
C GLY A 526 -72.78 1.67 6.00
N ASP A 527 -73.15 2.47 5.00
CA ASP A 527 -72.22 3.25 4.20
C ASP A 527 -71.50 4.35 5.01
N GLY A 528 -70.21 4.56 4.74
CA GLY A 528 -69.39 5.54 5.43
C GLY A 528 -69.06 5.19 6.89
N THR A 529 -69.51 4.03 7.38
CA THR A 529 -69.11 3.52 8.69
C THR A 529 -67.68 2.98 8.64
N MET A 530 -66.93 3.21 9.72
CA MET A 530 -65.55 2.76 9.86
C MET A 530 -65.48 1.63 10.90
N CYS A 531 -64.42 0.83 10.84
CA CYS A 531 -64.13 -0.19 11.84
C CYS A 531 -63.74 0.44 13.18
N ALA A 532 -64.73 0.90 13.93
CA ALA A 532 -64.61 1.46 15.27
C ALA A 532 -65.44 0.61 16.24
N GLY A 533 -64.75 0.00 17.21
CA GLY A 533 -65.35 -0.88 18.23
C GLY A 533 -65.29 -2.37 17.87
N PRO A 534 -65.48 -3.26 18.86
CA PRO A 534 -65.43 -4.70 18.64
C PRO A 534 -66.57 -5.16 17.72
N CYS A 535 -66.27 -6.10 16.82
CA CYS A 535 -67.28 -6.90 16.15
C CYS A 535 -67.74 -7.98 17.14
N THR A 536 -68.68 -7.64 18.02
CA THR A 536 -69.38 -8.66 18.81
C THR A 536 -70.29 -9.44 17.87
N PRO A 537 -70.19 -10.78 17.81
CA PRO A 537 -71.10 -11.59 17.02
C PRO A 537 -72.55 -11.23 17.39
N PRO A 538 -73.44 -10.94 16.42
CA PRO A 538 -74.83 -10.62 16.73
C PRO A 538 -75.44 -11.77 17.54
N LEU A 539 -76.11 -11.43 18.64
CA LEU A 539 -76.91 -12.40 19.40
C LEU A 539 -77.96 -12.97 18.45
N ALA A 540 -77.98 -14.29 18.25
CA ALA A 540 -78.94 -14.91 17.34
C ALA A 540 -80.37 -14.56 17.77
N GLY A 541 -81.07 -13.75 16.98
CA GLY A 541 -82.39 -13.21 17.32
C GLY A 541 -82.46 -11.69 17.53
N ASP A 542 -81.33 -10.99 17.60
CA ASP A 542 -81.22 -9.52 17.66
C ASP A 542 -81.17 -8.95 16.23
N MET A 543 -82.30 -8.42 15.77
CA MET A 543 -82.54 -8.03 14.37
C MET A 543 -82.43 -6.53 14.15
N ASP A 544 -82.62 -5.72 15.18
CA ASP A 544 -82.39 -4.28 15.12
C ASP A 544 -80.99 -3.86 15.59
N GLY A 545 -80.19 -4.80 16.11
CA GLY A 545 -78.78 -4.63 16.44
C GLY A 545 -78.56 -3.83 17.73
N ASP A 546 -79.56 -3.78 18.61
CA ASP A 546 -79.50 -3.04 19.87
C ASP A 546 -78.79 -3.79 21.00
N GLY A 547 -78.41 -5.05 20.76
CA GLY A 547 -77.70 -5.92 21.70
C GLY A 547 -78.62 -6.69 22.64
N LEU A 548 -79.93 -6.62 22.47
CA LEU A 548 -80.95 -7.38 23.19
C LEU A 548 -81.81 -8.17 22.20
N VAL A 549 -82.38 -9.28 22.66
CA VAL A 549 -83.38 -10.04 21.89
C VAL A 549 -84.72 -9.86 22.58
N GLY A 550 -85.58 -9.04 22.01
CA GLY A 550 -86.80 -8.60 22.66
C GLY A 550 -88.00 -8.43 21.73
N PHE A 551 -88.94 -7.60 22.21
CA PHE A 551 -90.20 -7.40 21.51
C PHE A 551 -90.03 -6.68 20.16
N SER A 552 -89.00 -5.84 20.04
CA SER A 552 -88.67 -5.13 18.81
C SER A 552 -88.29 -6.14 17.70
N ASP A 553 -87.41 -7.08 18.00
CA ASP A 553 -86.95 -8.12 17.07
C ASP A 553 -88.08 -9.07 16.66
N MET A 554 -88.91 -9.44 17.63
CA MET A 554 -90.10 -10.26 17.36
C MET A 554 -91.05 -9.59 16.36
N LEU A 555 -91.24 -8.27 16.47
CA LEU A 555 -92.09 -7.54 15.53
C LEU A 555 -91.51 -7.52 14.12
N MET A 556 -90.19 -7.53 13.99
CA MET A 556 -89.52 -7.49 12.69
C MET A 556 -89.70 -8.82 11.95
N VAL A 557 -89.50 -9.94 12.63
CA VAL A 557 -89.79 -11.29 12.10
C VAL A 557 -91.27 -11.43 11.72
N LEU A 558 -92.19 -10.95 12.57
CA LEU A 558 -93.62 -10.98 12.26
C LEU A 558 -94.02 -10.04 11.11
N ALA A 559 -93.33 -8.91 10.94
CA ALA A 559 -93.60 -7.97 9.86
C ALA A 559 -93.14 -8.49 8.50
N LYS A 560 -92.18 -9.43 8.47
CA LYS A 560 -91.58 -9.98 7.24
C LYS A 560 -91.89 -11.46 7.01
N TRP A 561 -93.05 -11.94 7.47
CA TRP A 561 -93.45 -13.35 7.33
C TRP A 561 -93.58 -13.81 5.87
N GLY A 562 -92.97 -14.95 5.52
CA GLY A 562 -93.02 -15.56 4.18
C GLY A 562 -91.66 -15.67 3.48
N ALA A 563 -91.66 -15.85 2.15
CA ALA A 563 -90.43 -16.04 1.37
C ALA A 563 -89.51 -14.81 1.48
N CYS A 564 -88.25 -15.05 1.80
CA CYS A 564 -87.30 -13.99 2.08
C CYS A 564 -85.87 -14.47 1.85
N GLU A 565 -85.49 -14.59 0.58
CA GLU A 565 -84.11 -14.91 0.23
C GLU A 565 -83.20 -13.74 0.65
N HIS A 566 -82.27 -14.00 1.57
CA HIS A 566 -81.22 -13.06 2.04
C HIS A 566 -81.74 -11.84 2.81
N CYS A 567 -82.73 -12.02 3.69
CA CYS A 567 -83.08 -11.01 4.67
C CYS A 567 -82.70 -11.44 6.08
N ARG A 568 -82.50 -10.47 6.97
CA ARG A 568 -82.10 -10.71 8.36
C ARG A 568 -83.15 -11.51 9.15
N GLU A 569 -84.43 -11.40 8.77
CA GLU A 569 -85.53 -12.05 9.49
C GLU A 569 -85.62 -13.56 9.24
N ASP A 570 -84.92 -14.09 8.23
CA ASP A 570 -84.70 -15.53 7.97
C ASP A 570 -83.47 -15.99 8.76
N VAL A 571 -83.70 -16.34 10.01
CA VAL A 571 -82.68 -16.55 11.04
C VAL A 571 -82.02 -17.92 10.89
N ASP A 572 -82.75 -18.91 10.41
CA ASP A 572 -82.21 -20.26 10.16
C ASP A 572 -81.69 -20.46 8.72
N GLY A 573 -81.95 -19.50 7.83
CA GLY A 573 -81.41 -19.44 6.49
C GLY A 573 -82.06 -20.43 5.52
N ASP A 574 -83.30 -20.86 5.79
CA ASP A 574 -84.02 -21.81 4.95
C ASP A 574 -84.69 -21.17 3.72
N GLY A 575 -84.55 -19.85 3.56
CA GLY A 575 -85.12 -19.03 2.49
C GLY A 575 -86.51 -18.50 2.82
N THR A 576 -87.04 -18.77 4.02
CA THR A 576 -88.38 -18.36 4.45
C THR A 576 -88.42 -17.87 5.89
N VAL A 577 -89.00 -16.69 6.12
CA VAL A 577 -89.33 -16.22 7.47
C VAL A 577 -90.59 -16.93 7.95
N GLY A 578 -90.42 -17.87 8.86
CA GLY A 578 -91.45 -18.75 9.34
C GLY A 578 -91.41 -19.02 10.84
N PHE A 579 -91.99 -20.16 11.20
CA PHE A 579 -92.17 -20.51 12.60
C PHE A 579 -90.85 -20.81 13.30
N ILE A 580 -89.84 -21.32 12.59
CA ILE A 580 -88.54 -21.66 13.17
C ILE A 580 -87.77 -20.37 13.49
N ASP A 581 -87.84 -19.36 12.64
CA ASP A 581 -87.26 -18.02 12.85
C ASP A 581 -87.83 -17.34 14.09
N LEU A 582 -89.16 -17.38 14.22
CA LEU A 582 -89.85 -16.85 15.40
C LEU A 582 -89.43 -17.57 16.68
N LEU A 583 -89.24 -18.90 16.62
CA LEU A 583 -88.75 -19.67 17.77
C LEU A 583 -87.30 -19.32 18.12
N THR A 584 -86.46 -19.00 17.13
CA THR A 584 -85.08 -18.59 17.36
C THR A 584 -85.02 -17.24 18.09
N VAL A 585 -85.84 -16.26 17.69
CA VAL A 585 -85.97 -14.98 18.42
C VAL A 585 -86.51 -15.22 19.83
N MET A 586 -87.60 -15.97 19.98
CA MET A 586 -88.18 -16.22 21.29
C MET A 586 -87.28 -17.08 22.21
N GLY A 587 -86.44 -17.94 21.63
CA GLY A 587 -85.53 -18.82 22.35
C GLY A 587 -84.31 -18.12 22.94
N ASN A 588 -83.90 -16.99 22.35
CA ASN A 588 -82.75 -16.20 22.78
C ASN A 588 -83.12 -14.91 23.50
N TRP A 589 -84.39 -14.79 23.94
CA TRP A 589 -84.92 -13.60 24.63
C TRP A 589 -84.04 -13.17 25.81
N SER A 590 -83.62 -11.90 25.83
CA SER A 590 -82.67 -11.36 26.82
C SER A 590 -83.10 -10.04 27.46
#